data_AF-A0A8J2HMZ1-F1
#
_entry.id   AF-A0A8J2HMZ1-F1
#
_cell.length_a   1.000
_cell.length_b   1.000
_cell.length_c   1.000
_cell.angle_alpha   90.00
_cell.angle_beta   90.00
_cell.angle_gamma   90.00
#
_symmetry.space_group_name_H-M   'P 1'
#
loop_
_entity.id
_entity.type
_entity.pdbx_description
1 polymer ?
#
loop_
_entity_poly.entity_id
_entity_poly.type
_entity_poly.pdbx_seq_one_letter_code
_entity_poly.pdbx_strand_id
1 'polypeptide(L)'
;MNFYYFLIFIITVNTCSGSPRVCNLILFQLKYELNPGCGILCDEMGLTTLHLKAEGPNDTLHYLWDFVGNPSVLLAVTSPAAKLNIEWDRYLTRQPKSINFTEEPIYTFGLVIQKIIEFNDVYDKASIDNVKNDDINILNPEYFNWTRKNSIKSNQFVELDMIGQNYTDPELNITRAGNIEIILNGFCTLEHSDVIPHMLHSENSTQIDFIINHLRTNSSFDKSRFGLELMVVSEGDSSTRMSIDTKKSLDDEYTPGIFETIEMKTPENKNKFSGSGYLQWRPVSYLTSHRDVTASTETSFYNIINCSNITNNSILYAFYGDSNNLLINKINVTIGSSGDGFYKKTNYATWTFLVGYGNPPGEQFSYLVILIISIGVGLPLLIMSIAGIYICIRRLPRRESSRLVES
;
A
#
# COMPACT_ATOMS: atom_id res chain seq x y z
N MET A 1 -32.25 29.80 -15.38
CA MET A 1 -32.55 28.42 -14.94
C MET A 1 -31.51 27.39 -15.39
N ASN A 2 -30.81 27.54 -16.52
CA ASN A 2 -29.86 26.53 -17.03
C ASN A 2 -28.48 26.49 -16.35
N PHE A 3 -28.02 27.59 -15.74
CA PHE A 3 -26.74 27.60 -15.01
C PHE A 3 -26.83 26.86 -13.67
N TYR A 4 -28.02 26.82 -13.06
CA TYR A 4 -28.26 26.19 -11.77
C TYR A 4 -28.20 24.65 -11.88
N TYR A 5 -28.69 24.07 -12.97
CA TYR A 5 -28.62 22.61 -13.19
C TYR A 5 -27.20 22.12 -13.49
N PHE A 6 -26.38 22.93 -14.16
CA PHE A 6 -24.96 22.61 -14.38
C PHE A 6 -24.17 22.65 -13.08
N LEU A 7 -24.44 23.64 -12.21
CA LEU A 7 -23.86 23.70 -10.86
C LEU A 7 -24.32 22.54 -9.99
N ILE A 8 -25.61 22.17 -10.04
CA ILE A 8 -26.14 21.02 -9.29
C ILE A 8 -25.49 19.71 -9.76
N PHE A 9 -25.25 19.52 -11.05
CA PHE A 9 -24.56 18.33 -11.56
C PHE A 9 -23.13 18.22 -11.01
N ILE A 10 -22.37 19.31 -11.00
CA ILE A 10 -21.02 19.37 -10.40
C ILE A 10 -21.06 19.13 -8.88
N ILE A 11 -22.10 19.62 -8.18
CA ILE A 11 -22.25 19.42 -6.74
C ILE A 11 -22.66 17.98 -6.41
N THR A 12 -23.53 17.34 -7.21
CA THR A 12 -23.99 15.97 -6.97
C THR A 12 -22.92 14.90 -7.24
N VAL A 13 -21.93 15.19 -8.09
CA VAL A 13 -20.78 14.27 -8.32
C VAL A 13 -19.79 14.31 -7.14
N ASN A 14 -19.83 15.35 -6.30
CA ASN A 14 -18.90 15.51 -5.15
C ASN A 14 -19.43 14.97 -3.80
N THR A 15 -20.66 14.46 -3.72
CA THR A 15 -21.29 14.12 -2.42
C THR A 15 -21.28 12.64 -2.05
N CYS A 16 -20.50 11.79 -2.73
CA CYS A 16 -20.30 10.39 -2.35
C CYS A 16 -18.82 10.10 -2.06
N SER A 17 -18.21 10.90 -1.19
CA SER A 17 -16.89 10.61 -0.63
C SER A 17 -17.01 10.77 0.88
N GLY A 18 -16.85 9.68 1.62
CA GLY A 18 -16.70 9.76 3.07
C GLY A 18 -15.59 10.76 3.39
N SER A 19 -15.84 11.69 4.31
CA SER A 19 -14.91 12.77 4.65
C SER A 19 -13.51 12.20 4.94
N PRO A 20 -12.48 12.52 4.14
CA PRO A 20 -11.10 12.17 4.51
C PRO A 20 -10.70 12.92 5.79
N ARG A 21 -9.86 12.32 6.64
CA ARG A 21 -9.34 13.04 7.82
C ARG A 21 -8.27 13.97 7.29
N VAL A 22 -8.45 15.27 7.41
CA VAL A 22 -7.44 16.23 6.94
C VAL A 22 -6.51 16.54 8.10
N CYS A 23 -5.19 16.38 7.93
CA CYS A 23 -4.26 17.00 8.86
C CYS A 23 -4.28 18.51 8.72
N ASN A 24 -5.16 19.14 9.48
CA ASN A 24 -4.99 20.53 9.81
C ASN A 24 -3.95 20.62 10.93
N LEU A 25 -3.01 21.57 10.82
CA LEU A 25 -1.92 21.91 11.77
C LEU A 25 -2.33 22.01 13.26
N ILE A 26 -3.64 22.02 13.54
CA ILE A 26 -4.23 22.17 14.88
C ILE A 26 -4.81 20.83 15.40
N LEU A 27 -5.21 19.89 14.53
CA LEU A 27 -6.01 18.71 14.91
C LEU A 27 -5.36 17.36 14.66
N PHE A 28 -4.40 17.26 13.72
CA PHE A 28 -3.60 16.04 13.53
C PHE A 28 -2.13 16.37 13.42
N GLN A 29 -1.31 15.55 14.07
CA GLN A 29 0.15 15.67 14.05
C GLN A 29 0.76 14.27 13.90
N LEU A 30 1.75 14.16 13.02
CA LEU A 30 2.66 13.02 13.04
C LEU A 30 3.70 13.24 14.13
N LYS A 31 3.73 12.31 15.09
CA LYS A 31 4.83 12.19 16.05
C LYS A 31 5.61 10.94 15.74
N TYR A 32 6.90 10.98 15.97
CA TYR A 32 7.76 9.84 15.73
C TYR A 32 8.76 9.67 16.87
N GLU A 33 9.14 8.44 17.14
CA GLU A 33 10.15 8.08 18.11
C GLU A 33 10.97 6.92 17.55
N LEU A 34 12.30 7.04 17.63
CA LEU A 34 13.19 5.98 17.21
C LEU A 34 13.58 5.15 18.43
N ASN A 35 13.42 3.83 18.35
CA ASN A 35 13.71 2.87 19.41
C ASN A 35 13.06 3.27 20.75
N PRO A 36 11.72 3.42 20.79
CA PRO A 36 11.01 4.03 21.90
C PRO A 36 11.32 3.32 23.23
N GLY A 37 11.83 4.08 24.21
CA GLY A 37 12.17 3.56 25.53
C GLY A 37 13.37 2.61 25.62
N CYS A 38 14.16 2.41 24.55
CA CYS A 38 15.30 1.48 24.56
C CYS A 38 16.56 2.05 25.23
N GLY A 39 16.80 3.35 25.05
CA GLY A 39 18.01 4.01 25.51
C GLY A 39 19.28 3.47 24.82
N ILE A 40 20.39 3.46 25.56
CA ILE A 40 21.76 3.19 25.06
C ILE A 40 21.89 1.81 24.42
N LEU A 41 21.14 0.82 24.88
CA LEU A 41 21.16 -0.56 24.38
C LEU A 41 20.97 -0.63 22.86
N CYS A 42 19.96 0.09 22.34
CA CYS A 42 19.67 0.09 20.90
C CYS A 42 20.71 0.88 20.09
N ASP A 43 21.34 1.90 20.68
CA ASP A 43 22.38 2.68 20.02
C ASP A 43 23.65 1.84 19.83
N GLU A 44 24.05 1.07 20.85
CA GLU A 44 25.22 0.17 20.79
C GLU A 44 25.01 -0.98 19.81
N MET A 45 23.79 -1.52 19.74
CA MET A 45 23.44 -2.63 18.84
C MET A 45 23.08 -2.18 17.42
N GLY A 46 22.96 -0.87 17.17
CA GLY A 46 22.58 -0.35 15.85
C GLY A 46 21.16 -0.69 15.41
N LEU A 47 20.26 -0.94 16.36
CA LEU A 47 18.89 -1.40 16.07
C LEU A 47 18.00 -0.29 15.52
N THR A 48 16.97 -0.68 14.77
CA THR A 48 15.99 0.24 14.21
C THR A 48 14.57 -0.29 14.31
N THR A 49 13.82 0.31 15.22
CA THR A 49 12.36 0.24 15.30
C THR A 49 11.85 1.67 15.40
N LEU A 50 11.13 2.15 14.38
CA LEU A 50 10.55 3.49 14.38
C LEU A 50 9.08 3.41 14.75
N HIS A 51 8.67 4.15 15.78
CA HIS A 51 7.28 4.35 16.14
C HIS A 51 6.77 5.65 15.55
N LEU A 52 5.81 5.55 14.64
CA LEU A 52 5.08 6.68 14.09
C LEU A 52 3.66 6.71 14.70
N LYS A 53 3.23 7.89 15.14
CA LYS A 53 1.89 8.15 15.66
C LYS A 53 1.19 9.18 14.80
N ALA A 54 0.07 8.81 14.20
CA ALA A 54 -0.90 9.73 13.62
C ALA A 54 -2.00 9.97 14.65
N GLU A 55 -1.93 11.10 15.37
CA GLU A 55 -2.89 11.46 16.42
C GLU A 55 -4.09 12.17 15.81
N GLY A 56 -5.28 11.57 15.96
CA GLY A 56 -6.55 12.17 15.59
C GLY A 56 -7.36 12.63 16.81
N PRO A 57 -8.53 13.24 16.58
CA PRO A 57 -9.37 13.76 17.65
C PRO A 57 -9.98 12.66 18.53
N ASN A 58 -10.25 11.48 17.95
CA ASN A 58 -10.97 10.39 18.63
C ASN A 58 -10.14 9.11 18.76
N ASP A 59 -9.05 8.98 17.99
CA ASP A 59 -8.24 7.79 17.91
C ASP A 59 -6.78 8.15 17.59
N THR A 60 -5.89 7.19 17.76
CA THR A 60 -4.49 7.29 17.34
C THR A 60 -4.11 6.07 16.54
N LEU A 61 -3.49 6.32 15.39
CA LEU A 61 -2.89 5.29 14.56
C LEU A 61 -1.42 5.18 14.92
N HIS A 62 -1.02 3.99 15.35
CA HIS A 62 0.37 3.67 15.66
C HIS A 62 0.92 2.78 14.55
N TYR A 63 2.01 3.20 13.92
CA TYR A 63 2.80 2.37 13.02
C TYR A 63 4.14 2.07 13.68
N LEU A 64 4.51 0.80 13.76
CA LEU A 64 5.86 0.38 14.12
C LEU A 64 6.54 -0.16 12.87
N TRP A 65 7.58 0.53 12.42
CA TRP A 65 8.44 0.08 11.33
C TRP A 65 9.67 -0.57 11.93
N ASP A 66 9.83 -1.87 11.74
CA ASP A 66 10.83 -2.65 12.44
C ASP A 66 11.78 -3.41 11.51
N PHE A 67 13.06 -3.40 11.89
CA PHE A 67 14.17 -4.03 11.18
C PHE A 67 15.09 -4.85 12.11
N VAL A 68 14.65 -5.13 13.34
CA VAL A 68 15.41 -5.98 14.28
C VAL A 68 15.40 -7.44 13.83
N GLY A 69 14.26 -7.89 13.28
CA GLY A 69 14.12 -9.20 12.65
C GLY A 69 13.88 -9.06 11.15
N ASN A 70 12.91 -9.82 10.63
CA ASN A 70 12.40 -9.58 9.29
C ASN A 70 11.73 -8.18 9.23
N PRO A 71 12.01 -7.38 8.19
CA PRO A 71 11.38 -6.08 7.99
C PRO A 71 9.86 -6.19 8.08
N SER A 72 9.27 -5.39 8.97
CA SER A 72 7.85 -5.50 9.29
C SER A 72 7.22 -4.17 9.66
N VAL A 73 5.91 -4.09 9.44
CA VAL A 73 5.06 -2.97 9.84
C VAL A 73 3.93 -3.50 10.71
N LEU A 74 3.81 -2.99 11.94
CA LEU A 74 2.62 -3.17 12.77
C LEU A 74 1.80 -1.88 12.78
N LEU A 75 0.52 -1.99 12.47
CA LEU A 75 -0.48 -0.95 12.61
C LEU A 75 -1.40 -1.29 13.78
N ALA A 76 -1.64 -0.33 14.68
CA ALA A 76 -2.61 -0.44 15.75
C ALA A 76 -3.45 0.84 15.89
N VAL A 77 -4.75 0.67 16.10
CA VAL A 77 -5.72 1.75 16.30
C VAL A 77 -6.13 1.75 17.77
N THR A 78 -5.95 2.87 18.46
CA THR A 78 -6.26 2.98 19.90
C THR A 78 -7.00 4.27 20.20
N SER A 79 -7.41 4.47 21.46
CA SER A 79 -7.77 5.80 21.94
C SER A 79 -6.53 6.72 22.01
N PRO A 80 -6.70 8.05 22.05
CA PRO A 80 -5.59 9.00 22.19
C PRO A 80 -4.79 8.87 23.49
N ALA A 81 -5.35 8.21 24.52
CA ALA A 81 -4.68 8.03 25.81
C ALA A 81 -3.70 6.84 25.81
N ALA A 82 -3.82 5.93 24.84
CA ALA A 82 -3.01 4.73 24.77
C ALA A 82 -1.53 5.05 24.55
N LYS A 83 -0.67 4.28 25.22
CA LYS A 83 0.78 4.36 25.05
C LYS A 83 1.31 3.00 24.65
N LEU A 84 2.28 3.02 23.73
CA LEU A 84 3.08 1.86 23.38
C LEU A 84 4.06 1.55 24.51
N ASN A 85 4.25 0.28 24.78
CA ASN A 85 5.31 -0.21 25.65
C ASN A 85 6.02 -1.40 24.98
N ILE A 86 7.35 -1.31 24.91
CA ILE A 86 8.23 -2.35 24.37
C ILE A 86 9.14 -2.83 25.50
N GLU A 87 8.98 -4.09 25.88
CA GLU A 87 9.88 -4.77 26.83
C GLU A 87 11.13 -5.24 26.07
N TRP A 88 12.08 -4.33 25.84
CA TRP A 88 13.25 -4.53 24.97
C TRP A 88 14.04 -5.82 25.26
N ASP A 89 14.34 -6.13 26.52
CA ASP A 89 15.07 -7.37 26.87
C ASP A 89 14.35 -8.64 26.40
N ARG A 90 13.01 -8.65 26.52
CA ARG A 90 12.16 -9.76 26.06
C ARG A 90 11.99 -9.76 24.55
N TYR A 91 11.88 -8.58 23.96
CA TYR A 91 11.74 -8.41 22.52
C TYR A 91 12.99 -8.91 21.77
N LEU A 92 14.18 -8.52 22.22
CA LEU A 92 15.45 -8.95 21.63
C LEU A 92 15.74 -10.45 21.81
N THR A 93 15.17 -11.05 22.85
CA THR A 93 15.20 -12.51 23.05
C THR A 93 14.04 -13.25 22.35
N ARG A 94 13.35 -12.56 21.43
CA ARG A 94 12.25 -13.09 20.59
C ARG A 94 11.10 -13.68 21.39
N GLN A 95 10.81 -13.10 22.57
CA GLN A 95 9.69 -13.55 23.37
C GLN A 95 8.37 -12.96 22.86
N PRO A 96 7.30 -13.77 22.77
CA PRO A 96 5.99 -13.28 22.40
C PRO A 96 5.43 -12.34 23.48
N LYS A 97 4.52 -11.45 23.08
CA LYS A 97 3.87 -10.46 23.96
C LYS A 97 4.88 -9.58 24.72
N SER A 98 5.97 -9.21 24.04
CA SER A 98 6.96 -8.23 24.51
C SER A 98 6.61 -6.81 24.05
N ILE A 99 5.60 -6.66 23.21
CA ILE A 99 5.05 -5.37 22.77
C ILE A 99 3.57 -5.33 23.15
N ASN A 100 3.16 -4.27 23.82
CA ASN A 100 1.78 -4.05 24.19
C ASN A 100 1.42 -2.57 24.20
N PHE A 101 0.12 -2.31 24.29
CA PHE A 101 -0.42 -0.99 24.57
C PHE A 101 -0.99 -0.98 25.99
N THR A 102 -1.08 0.20 26.59
CA THR A 102 -1.71 0.38 27.92
C THR A 102 -3.20 0.01 27.96
N GLU A 103 -3.82 -0.11 26.78
CA GLU A 103 -5.18 -0.59 26.57
C GLU A 103 -5.19 -1.56 25.38
N GLU A 104 -6.25 -2.37 25.26
CA GLU A 104 -6.43 -3.23 24.09
C GLU A 104 -6.75 -2.37 22.86
N PRO A 105 -5.98 -2.50 21.75
CA PRO A 105 -6.29 -1.76 20.54
C PRO A 105 -7.68 -2.11 19.98
N ILE A 106 -8.31 -1.12 19.36
CA ILE A 106 -9.60 -1.25 18.67
C ILE A 106 -9.47 -2.13 17.44
N TYR A 107 -8.32 -2.04 16.78
CA TYR A 107 -7.97 -2.80 15.58
C TYR A 107 -6.46 -2.91 15.44
N THR A 108 -5.98 -4.05 14.94
CA THR A 108 -4.58 -4.29 14.66
C THR A 108 -4.41 -5.00 13.31
N PHE A 109 -3.39 -4.60 12.57
CA PHE A 109 -3.04 -5.12 11.25
C PHE A 109 -1.53 -5.05 11.09
N GLY A 110 -0.93 -6.01 10.42
CA GLY A 110 0.52 -6.00 10.26
C GLY A 110 0.98 -6.77 9.05
N LEU A 111 2.19 -6.43 8.61
CA LEU A 111 2.87 -7.01 7.48
C LEU A 111 4.30 -7.40 7.85
N VAL A 112 4.75 -8.57 7.39
CA VAL A 112 6.15 -8.97 7.42
C VAL A 112 6.59 -9.29 6.00
N ILE A 113 7.72 -8.73 5.56
CA ILE A 113 8.40 -9.20 4.37
C ILE A 113 9.13 -10.49 4.77
N GLN A 114 8.55 -11.62 4.42
CA GLN A 114 8.99 -12.92 4.93
C GLN A 114 10.12 -13.51 4.11
N LYS A 115 10.03 -13.37 2.78
CA LYS A 115 11.02 -13.92 1.84
C LYS A 115 11.22 -12.99 0.67
N ILE A 116 12.45 -12.95 0.18
CA ILE A 116 12.77 -12.51 -1.16
C ILE A 116 12.98 -13.77 -2.00
N ILE A 117 12.15 -13.95 -3.01
CA ILE A 117 12.13 -15.13 -3.87
C ILE A 117 12.92 -14.79 -5.13
N GLU A 118 13.95 -15.54 -5.42
CA GLU A 118 14.64 -15.54 -6.72
C GLU A 118 14.26 -16.81 -7.47
N PHE A 119 13.87 -16.72 -8.74
CA PHE A 119 13.55 -17.89 -9.53
C PHE A 119 14.08 -17.79 -10.97
N ASN A 120 14.47 -18.94 -11.53
CA ASN A 120 15.01 -19.04 -12.87
C ASN A 120 13.89 -19.22 -13.90
N ASP A 121 13.51 -18.14 -14.58
CA ASP A 121 12.44 -18.15 -15.58
C ASP A 121 12.96 -18.58 -16.96
N VAL A 122 13.28 -19.87 -17.08
CA VAL A 122 13.91 -20.45 -18.28
C VAL A 122 13.11 -20.17 -19.57
N TYR A 123 11.79 -20.11 -19.45
CA TYR A 123 10.85 -19.96 -20.57
C TYR A 123 10.31 -18.56 -20.76
N ASP A 124 10.79 -17.58 -19.98
CA ASP A 124 10.38 -16.18 -20.06
C ASP A 124 8.86 -15.97 -19.94
N LYS A 125 8.24 -16.69 -18.99
CA LYS A 125 6.79 -16.61 -18.74
C LYS A 125 6.42 -15.57 -17.69
N ALA A 126 7.40 -15.00 -17.00
CA ALA A 126 7.23 -14.07 -15.88
C ALA A 126 6.28 -14.60 -14.79
N SER A 127 6.27 -15.92 -14.56
CA SER A 127 5.44 -16.54 -13.52
C SER A 127 6.18 -17.66 -12.79
N ILE A 128 6.02 -17.71 -11.46
CA ILE A 128 6.62 -18.73 -10.60
C ILE A 128 5.87 -20.06 -10.59
N ASP A 129 4.58 -20.10 -10.99
CA ASP A 129 3.70 -21.28 -10.80
C ASP A 129 4.23 -22.57 -11.44
N ASN A 130 5.02 -22.46 -12.50
CA ASN A 130 5.53 -23.60 -13.27
C ASN A 130 7.06 -23.75 -13.17
N VAL A 131 7.70 -23.05 -12.22
CA VAL A 131 9.13 -23.14 -11.99
C VAL A 131 9.42 -24.31 -11.05
N LYS A 132 10.46 -25.09 -11.36
CA LYS A 132 10.86 -26.22 -10.51
C LYS A 132 11.44 -25.71 -9.20
N ASN A 133 11.29 -26.47 -8.12
CA ASN A 133 11.84 -26.08 -6.82
C ASN A 133 13.38 -25.87 -6.86
N ASP A 134 14.10 -26.66 -7.66
CA ASP A 134 15.57 -26.50 -7.84
C ASP A 134 15.95 -25.19 -8.55
N ASP A 135 14.98 -24.59 -9.26
CA ASP A 135 15.09 -23.31 -9.96
C ASP A 135 14.54 -22.15 -9.10
N ILE A 136 14.33 -22.36 -7.80
CA ILE A 136 13.90 -21.35 -6.83
C ILE A 136 14.94 -21.24 -5.72
N ASN A 137 15.35 -20.02 -5.42
CA ASN A 137 16.23 -19.67 -4.33
C ASN A 137 15.51 -18.67 -3.41
N ILE A 138 15.47 -18.97 -2.12
CA ILE A 138 14.78 -18.15 -1.12
C ILE A 138 15.84 -17.42 -0.29
N LEU A 139 15.72 -16.10 -0.21
CA LEU A 139 16.54 -15.26 0.66
C LEU A 139 15.68 -14.76 1.83
N ASN A 140 16.08 -15.06 3.07
CA ASN A 140 15.36 -14.59 4.26
C ASN A 140 15.85 -13.19 4.65
N PRO A 141 14.98 -12.16 4.71
CA PRO A 141 15.38 -10.79 5.01
C PRO A 141 16.20 -10.61 6.29
N GLU A 142 16.00 -11.45 7.32
CA GLU A 142 16.79 -11.44 8.56
C GLU A 142 18.30 -11.67 8.38
N TYR A 143 18.72 -12.28 7.28
CA TYR A 143 20.13 -12.56 7.00
C TYR A 143 20.84 -11.43 6.24
N PHE A 144 20.13 -10.34 5.95
CA PHE A 144 20.75 -9.08 5.54
C PHE A 144 21.19 -8.30 6.77
N ASN A 145 22.35 -7.62 6.67
CA ASN A 145 22.74 -6.63 7.64
C ASN A 145 22.00 -5.31 7.36
N TRP A 146 20.95 -5.04 8.14
CA TRP A 146 20.13 -3.84 8.01
C TRP A 146 20.75 -2.65 8.72
N THR A 147 20.88 -1.54 8.00
CA THR A 147 21.37 -0.27 8.57
C THR A 147 20.52 0.89 8.09
N ARG A 148 20.45 1.96 8.91
CA ARG A 148 19.79 3.21 8.52
C ARG A 148 20.68 3.98 7.55
N LYS A 149 20.18 4.21 6.34
CA LYS A 149 20.84 5.03 5.33
C LYS A 149 20.47 6.49 5.46
N ASN A 150 19.18 6.79 5.64
CA ASN A 150 18.67 8.14 5.85
C ASN A 150 17.40 8.12 6.71
N SER A 151 17.09 9.26 7.32
CA SER A 151 15.78 9.47 7.93
C SER A 151 15.40 10.95 7.86
N ILE A 152 14.26 11.26 7.25
CA ILE A 152 13.70 12.62 7.19
C ILE A 152 12.49 12.64 8.11
N LYS A 153 12.41 13.67 8.97
CA LYS A 153 11.36 13.69 9.98
C LYS A 153 10.79 15.09 10.15
N SER A 154 9.50 15.22 9.92
CA SER A 154 8.72 16.44 10.13
C SER A 154 7.36 16.07 10.73
N ASN A 155 6.57 17.08 11.09
CA ASN A 155 5.24 16.86 11.65
C ASN A 155 4.20 16.47 10.59
N GLN A 156 4.57 16.50 9.29
CA GLN A 156 3.68 16.22 8.16
C GLN A 156 4.13 15.01 7.32
N PHE A 157 5.41 14.68 7.43
CA PHE A 157 6.05 13.63 6.64
C PHE A 157 7.20 13.01 7.43
N VAL A 158 7.24 11.69 7.45
CA VAL A 158 8.34 10.91 8.03
C VAL A 158 8.82 9.91 7.00
N GLU A 159 10.12 9.85 6.77
CA GLU A 159 10.78 8.89 5.90
C GLU A 159 11.87 8.15 6.66
N LEU A 160 11.94 6.84 6.44
CA LEU A 160 13.01 5.98 6.91
C LEU A 160 13.55 5.16 5.72
N ASP A 161 14.82 5.39 5.37
CA ASP A 161 15.54 4.62 4.35
C ASP A 161 16.44 3.59 5.04
N MET A 162 16.12 2.32 4.83
CA MET A 162 16.86 1.17 5.34
C MET A 162 17.55 0.42 4.22
N ILE A 163 18.81 0.05 4.43
CA ILE A 163 19.59 -0.73 3.49
C ILE A 163 20.05 -2.05 4.13
N GLY A 164 19.71 -3.16 3.47
CA GLY A 164 20.15 -4.51 3.79
C GLY A 164 21.32 -4.90 2.89
N GLN A 165 22.47 -5.21 3.49
CA GLN A 165 23.70 -5.56 2.78
C GLN A 165 24.28 -6.89 3.24
N ASN A 166 25.25 -7.43 2.49
CA ASN A 166 26.06 -8.60 2.88
C ASN A 166 25.22 -9.81 3.31
N TYR A 167 24.23 -10.20 2.49
CA TYR A 167 23.40 -11.37 2.78
C TYR A 167 24.27 -12.60 3.04
N THR A 168 24.08 -13.22 4.21
CA THR A 168 24.80 -14.43 4.58
C THR A 168 23.84 -15.37 5.32
N ASP A 169 23.41 -16.42 4.63
CA ASP A 169 22.61 -17.49 5.24
C ASP A 169 23.55 -18.56 5.81
N PRO A 170 23.65 -18.70 7.15
CA PRO A 170 24.57 -19.64 7.76
C PRO A 170 24.10 -21.10 7.62
N GLU A 171 22.80 -21.35 7.46
CA GLU A 171 22.24 -22.70 7.37
C GLU A 171 22.44 -23.28 5.97
N LEU A 172 22.24 -22.45 4.95
CA LEU A 172 22.38 -22.83 3.54
C LEU A 172 23.76 -22.50 2.95
N ASN A 173 24.61 -21.81 3.70
CA ASN A 173 25.92 -21.31 3.25
C ASN A 173 25.83 -20.47 1.96
N ILE A 174 24.79 -19.65 1.85
CA ILE A 174 24.54 -18.77 0.70
C ILE A 174 25.02 -17.37 1.03
N THR A 175 25.80 -16.76 0.13
CA THR A 175 26.20 -15.36 0.24
C THR A 175 25.80 -14.56 -0.99
N ARG A 176 25.30 -13.34 -0.78
CA ARG A 176 24.91 -12.43 -1.87
C ARG A 176 25.52 -11.05 -1.65
N ALA A 177 26.18 -10.54 -2.69
CA ALA A 177 26.62 -9.15 -2.77
C ALA A 177 25.51 -8.29 -3.39
N GLY A 178 25.54 -6.99 -3.12
CA GLY A 178 24.50 -6.04 -3.51
C GLY A 178 23.56 -5.70 -2.35
N ASN A 179 22.54 -4.91 -2.65
CA ASN A 179 21.73 -4.26 -1.62
C ASN A 179 20.24 -4.48 -1.84
N ILE A 180 19.50 -4.59 -0.75
CA ILE A 180 18.06 -4.35 -0.70
C ILE A 180 17.85 -3.01 -0.02
N GLU A 181 17.06 -2.12 -0.60
CA GLU A 181 16.66 -0.87 0.05
C GLU A 181 15.15 -0.91 0.31
N ILE A 182 14.75 -0.48 1.50
CA ILE A 182 13.35 -0.38 1.91
C ILE A 182 13.16 1.04 2.43
N ILE A 183 12.37 1.82 1.69
CA ILE A 183 12.02 3.18 2.06
C ILE A 183 10.59 3.16 2.58
N LEU A 184 10.39 3.62 3.82
CA LEU A 184 9.07 3.77 4.42
C LEU A 184 8.72 5.24 4.56
N ASN A 185 7.52 5.61 4.12
CA ASN A 185 6.99 6.96 4.22
C ASN A 185 5.68 6.97 4.99
N GLY A 186 5.56 7.88 5.96
CA GLY A 186 4.35 8.19 6.69
C GLY A 186 3.89 9.61 6.37
N PHE A 187 2.59 9.79 6.18
CA PHE A 187 2.01 11.01 5.64
C PHE A 187 0.96 11.62 6.56
N CYS A 188 0.69 12.91 6.36
CA CYS A 188 -0.38 13.64 7.03
C CYS A 188 -1.38 14.23 6.02
N THR A 189 -1.10 14.12 4.72
CA THR A 189 -1.92 14.68 3.64
C THR A 189 -2.47 13.57 2.75
N LEU A 190 -3.56 13.90 2.03
CA LEU A 190 -4.13 13.06 0.98
C LEU A 190 -3.61 13.56 -0.36
N GLU A 191 -2.46 13.04 -0.79
CA GLU A 191 -1.74 13.49 -1.98
C GLU A 191 -1.07 12.29 -2.68
N HIS A 192 -0.60 12.49 -3.91
CA HIS A 192 0.21 11.50 -4.60
C HIS A 192 1.66 11.59 -4.12
N SER A 193 2.29 10.42 -3.92
CA SER A 193 3.71 10.34 -3.58
C SER A 193 4.57 10.97 -4.69
N ASP A 194 5.67 11.62 -4.34
CA ASP A 194 6.65 12.12 -5.31
C ASP A 194 7.38 11.00 -6.06
N VAL A 195 7.40 9.79 -5.49
CA VAL A 195 8.05 8.62 -6.07
C VAL A 195 7.09 7.86 -6.97
N ILE A 196 7.47 7.67 -8.24
CA ILE A 196 6.78 6.81 -9.21
C ILE A 196 6.62 5.39 -8.61
N PRO A 197 5.41 4.78 -8.60
CA PRO A 197 4.24 5.07 -9.44
C PRO A 197 3.24 6.07 -8.84
N HIS A 198 3.70 7.04 -8.07
CA HIS A 198 2.90 8.14 -7.54
C HIS A 198 1.66 7.62 -6.79
N MET A 199 1.85 6.69 -5.85
CA MET A 199 0.73 6.12 -5.09
C MET A 199 0.00 7.24 -4.32
N LEU A 200 -1.33 7.30 -4.45
CA LEU A 200 -2.18 8.18 -3.66
C LEU A 200 -2.20 7.67 -2.22
N HIS A 201 -1.68 8.46 -1.28
CA HIS A 201 -1.57 8.09 0.13
C HIS A 201 -2.47 8.98 0.98
N SER A 202 -2.66 8.61 2.25
CA SER A 202 -3.38 9.41 3.22
C SER A 202 -2.69 9.38 4.58
N GLU A 203 -3.21 10.14 5.52
CA GLU A 203 -2.82 10.11 6.93
C GLU A 203 -2.98 8.75 7.61
N ASN A 204 -3.77 7.85 6.99
CA ASN A 204 -4.03 6.51 7.48
C ASN A 204 -3.24 5.42 6.72
N SER A 205 -2.15 5.79 6.03
CA SER A 205 -1.29 4.82 5.37
C SER A 205 0.21 5.08 5.55
N THR A 206 0.98 4.00 5.46
CA THR A 206 2.43 4.00 5.23
C THR A 206 2.68 3.50 3.81
N GLN A 207 3.51 4.20 3.05
CA GLN A 207 4.06 3.70 1.79
C GLN A 207 5.35 2.96 2.04
N ILE A 208 5.53 1.84 1.35
CA ILE A 208 6.74 1.04 1.35
C ILE A 208 7.21 0.93 -0.08
N ASP A 209 8.45 1.33 -0.32
CA ASP A 209 9.13 1.22 -1.59
C ASP A 209 10.31 0.25 -1.44
N PHE A 210 10.16 -0.93 -2.04
CA PHE A 210 11.13 -2.02 -1.98
C PHE A 210 11.99 -2.00 -3.23
N ILE A 211 13.31 -1.97 -3.06
CA ILE A 211 14.27 -1.81 -4.16
C ILE A 211 15.32 -2.92 -4.08
N ILE A 212 15.49 -3.65 -5.19
CA ILE A 212 16.54 -4.64 -5.37
C ILE A 212 17.67 -4.00 -6.18
N ASN A 213 18.72 -3.55 -5.51
CA ASN A 213 19.77 -2.74 -6.11
C ASN A 213 21.09 -3.52 -6.25
N HIS A 214 21.42 -3.92 -7.49
CA HIS A 214 22.61 -4.68 -7.84
C HIS A 214 22.81 -5.96 -7.01
N LEU A 215 21.71 -6.63 -6.62
CA LEU A 215 21.77 -7.88 -5.87
C LEU A 215 22.23 -9.01 -6.78
N ARG A 216 23.32 -9.68 -6.40
CA ARG A 216 23.91 -10.76 -7.18
C ARG A 216 22.98 -11.98 -7.24
N THR A 217 22.59 -12.36 -8.44
CA THR A 217 21.75 -13.54 -8.71
C THR A 217 22.49 -14.86 -8.50
N ASN A 218 21.75 -15.96 -8.35
CA ASN A 218 22.28 -17.32 -8.30
C ASN A 218 23.13 -17.58 -9.55
N SER A 219 24.36 -18.06 -9.36
CA SER A 219 25.27 -18.34 -10.47
C SER A 219 24.75 -19.44 -11.39
N SER A 220 23.86 -20.31 -10.89
CA SER A 220 23.21 -21.35 -11.68
C SER A 220 21.99 -20.84 -12.45
N PHE A 221 21.52 -19.63 -12.19
CA PHE A 221 20.34 -19.06 -12.82
C PHE A 221 20.75 -18.05 -13.89
N ASP A 222 20.42 -18.35 -15.15
CA ASP A 222 20.71 -17.46 -16.27
C ASP A 222 19.61 -16.40 -16.48
N LYS A 223 18.40 -16.68 -16.00
CA LYS A 223 17.19 -15.89 -16.24
C LYS A 223 16.47 -15.58 -14.92
N SER A 224 17.20 -15.04 -13.96
CA SER A 224 16.65 -14.72 -12.64
C SER A 224 15.59 -13.62 -12.71
N ARG A 225 14.47 -13.90 -12.05
CA ARG A 225 13.44 -12.92 -11.66
C ARG A 225 13.30 -12.93 -10.15
N PHE A 226 12.76 -11.85 -9.61
CA PHE A 226 12.56 -11.69 -8.18
C PHE A 226 11.08 -11.55 -7.83
N GLY A 227 10.76 -11.83 -6.57
CA GLY A 227 9.47 -11.58 -5.96
C GLY A 227 9.58 -11.53 -4.44
N LEU A 228 8.47 -11.22 -3.79
CA LEU A 228 8.35 -11.15 -2.34
C LEU A 228 7.24 -12.07 -1.86
N GLU A 229 7.47 -12.77 -0.75
CA GLU A 229 6.42 -13.38 0.07
C GLU A 229 6.12 -12.40 1.22
N LEU A 230 4.90 -11.89 1.24
CA LEU A 230 4.39 -11.07 2.32
C LEU A 230 3.52 -11.92 3.24
N MET A 231 3.76 -11.85 4.55
CA MET A 231 2.85 -12.38 5.57
C MET A 231 2.07 -11.23 6.18
N VAL A 232 0.75 -11.30 6.08
CA VAL A 232 -0.19 -10.32 6.61
C VAL A 232 -0.92 -10.92 7.81
N VAL A 233 -1.01 -10.17 8.90
CA VAL A 233 -1.66 -10.59 10.14
C VAL A 233 -2.68 -9.54 10.56
N SER A 234 -3.86 -9.98 10.99
CA SER A 234 -4.90 -9.13 11.57
C SER A 234 -5.58 -9.88 12.70
N GLU A 235 -6.15 -9.14 13.65
CA GLU A 235 -7.19 -9.72 14.51
C GLU A 235 -8.38 -10.16 13.66
N GLY A 236 -8.88 -11.37 13.91
CA GLY A 236 -9.99 -11.92 13.14
C GLY A 236 -10.10 -13.43 13.27
N ASP A 237 -11.15 -14.00 12.67
CA ASP A 237 -11.32 -15.44 12.60
C ASP A 237 -10.35 -16.05 11.58
N SER A 238 -9.53 -16.99 12.04
CA SER A 238 -8.61 -17.81 11.23
C SER A 238 -9.27 -18.53 10.04
N SER A 239 -10.59 -18.76 10.10
CA SER A 239 -11.35 -19.40 9.03
C SER A 239 -11.62 -18.48 7.84
N THR A 240 -11.53 -17.17 8.06
CA THR A 240 -11.75 -16.15 7.03
C THR A 240 -10.51 -15.92 6.19
N ARG A 241 -10.65 -15.17 5.09
CA ARG A 241 -9.55 -14.80 4.21
C ARG A 241 -9.67 -13.33 3.84
N MET A 242 -8.52 -12.67 3.69
CA MET A 242 -8.48 -11.37 3.03
C MET A 242 -9.01 -11.49 1.60
N SER A 243 -9.64 -10.44 1.11
CA SER A 243 -10.12 -10.35 -0.28
C SER A 243 -9.16 -9.49 -1.08
N ILE A 244 -8.97 -9.85 -2.36
CA ILE A 244 -8.25 -9.03 -3.33
C ILE A 244 -9.27 -8.55 -4.36
N ASP A 245 -9.28 -7.25 -4.61
CA ASP A 245 -10.07 -6.61 -5.64
C ASP A 245 -9.15 -5.81 -6.57
N THR A 246 -9.50 -5.76 -7.85
CA THR A 246 -8.76 -4.97 -8.85
C THR A 246 -9.66 -3.85 -9.35
N LYS A 247 -9.35 -2.63 -8.93
CA LYS A 247 -10.06 -1.44 -9.38
C LYS A 247 -9.48 -0.96 -10.69
N LYS A 248 -10.35 -0.71 -11.67
CA LYS A 248 -9.97 -0.09 -12.93
C LYS A 248 -10.28 1.40 -12.90
N SER A 249 -9.32 2.21 -13.33
CA SER A 249 -9.46 3.64 -13.58
C SER A 249 -9.37 3.89 -15.09
N LEU A 250 -10.01 4.96 -15.58
CA LEU A 250 -9.81 5.43 -16.96
C LEU A 250 -8.68 6.45 -17.06
N ASP A 251 -8.11 6.83 -15.94
CA ASP A 251 -7.10 7.88 -15.82
C ASP A 251 -5.76 7.27 -15.41
N ASP A 252 -4.74 7.56 -16.21
CA ASP A 252 -3.36 7.12 -16.03
C ASP A 252 -2.39 8.31 -15.85
N GLU A 253 -2.89 9.52 -15.56
CA GLU A 253 -2.08 10.74 -15.42
C GLU A 253 -0.83 10.54 -14.55
N TYR A 254 -0.99 9.86 -13.42
CA TYR A 254 0.08 9.60 -12.45
C TYR A 254 0.90 8.33 -12.74
N THR A 255 0.44 7.43 -13.60
CA THR A 255 1.26 6.28 -14.03
C THR A 255 0.86 5.89 -15.44
N PRO A 256 1.51 6.48 -16.45
CA PRO A 256 1.13 6.28 -17.84
C PRO A 256 1.06 4.79 -18.22
N GLY A 257 -0.03 4.39 -18.87
CA GLY A 257 -0.28 3.02 -19.32
C GLY A 257 -0.81 2.05 -18.25
N ILE A 258 -0.93 2.47 -16.99
CA ILE A 258 -1.43 1.62 -15.89
C ILE A 258 -2.81 2.12 -15.44
N PHE A 259 -3.83 1.35 -15.78
CA PHE A 259 -5.24 1.67 -15.53
C PHE A 259 -5.85 0.85 -14.38
N GLU A 260 -5.02 0.19 -13.59
CA GLU A 260 -5.48 -0.74 -12.56
C GLU A 260 -4.77 -0.48 -11.23
N THR A 261 -5.50 -0.68 -10.13
CA THR A 261 -4.98 -0.66 -8.76
C THR A 261 -5.51 -1.88 -8.03
N ILE A 262 -4.61 -2.62 -7.41
CA ILE A 262 -4.92 -3.84 -6.67
C ILE A 262 -5.08 -3.47 -5.20
N GLU A 263 -6.15 -3.95 -4.59
CA GLU A 263 -6.48 -3.73 -3.18
C GLU A 263 -6.69 -5.07 -2.48
N MET A 264 -5.88 -5.37 -1.48
CA MET A 264 -6.07 -6.50 -0.58
C MET A 264 -6.61 -5.99 0.76
N LYS A 265 -7.75 -6.52 1.24
CA LYS A 265 -8.42 -6.02 2.45
C LYS A 265 -8.70 -7.11 3.44
N THR A 266 -8.62 -6.77 4.72
CA THR A 266 -9.17 -7.63 5.78
C THR A 266 -10.69 -7.69 5.69
N PRO A 267 -11.32 -8.80 6.08
CA PRO A 267 -12.78 -8.90 6.17
C PRO A 267 -13.36 -7.78 7.03
N GLU A 268 -14.48 -7.20 6.60
CA GLU A 268 -15.20 -6.23 7.41
C GLU A 268 -15.80 -6.94 8.64
N ASN A 269 -15.45 -6.44 9.82
CA ASN A 269 -16.02 -6.96 11.06
C ASN A 269 -17.40 -6.32 11.28
N LYS A 270 -18.48 -7.02 10.93
CA LYS A 270 -19.85 -6.50 11.10
C LYS A 270 -20.22 -6.15 12.54
N ASN A 271 -19.50 -6.68 13.53
CA ASN A 271 -19.83 -6.56 14.96
C ASN A 271 -19.04 -5.47 15.69
N LYS A 272 -17.94 -4.97 15.11
CA LYS A 272 -17.21 -3.81 15.62
C LYS A 272 -17.28 -2.72 14.53
N PHE A 273 -17.55 -1.46 14.86
CA PHE A 273 -17.36 -0.32 13.94
C PHE A 273 -15.86 -0.09 13.62
N SER A 274 -15.09 -1.16 13.45
CA SER A 274 -13.66 -1.15 13.20
C SER A 274 -13.46 -1.23 11.70
N GLY A 275 -12.73 -0.27 11.14
CA GLY A 275 -12.34 -0.26 9.73
C GLY A 275 -11.53 -1.50 9.35
N SER A 276 -11.23 -1.65 8.07
CA SER A 276 -10.41 -2.75 7.55
C SER A 276 -8.95 -2.30 7.39
N GLY A 277 -8.02 -3.23 7.64
CA GLY A 277 -6.64 -3.09 7.20
C GLY A 277 -6.57 -3.37 5.70
N TYR A 278 -5.67 -2.68 5.01
CA TYR A 278 -5.49 -2.89 3.57
C TYR A 278 -4.04 -2.83 3.12
N LEU A 279 -3.78 -3.52 2.00
CA LEU A 279 -2.64 -3.29 1.12
C LEU A 279 -3.15 -2.75 -0.22
N GLN A 280 -2.43 -1.82 -0.81
CA GLN A 280 -2.78 -1.27 -2.14
C GLN A 280 -1.53 -1.05 -2.98
N TRP A 281 -1.54 -1.48 -4.24
CA TRP A 281 -0.44 -1.25 -5.18
C TRP A 281 -0.93 -1.17 -6.62
N ARG A 282 -0.11 -0.58 -7.48
CA ARG A 282 -0.28 -0.64 -8.94
C ARG A 282 0.52 -1.83 -9.48
N PRO A 283 0.04 -2.57 -10.51
CA PRO A 283 0.70 -3.77 -11.02
C PRO A 283 1.95 -3.47 -11.87
N VAL A 284 2.85 -2.63 -11.36
CA VAL A 284 4.01 -2.10 -12.09
C VAL A 284 5.26 -2.10 -11.22
N SER A 285 6.39 -2.32 -11.86
CA SER A 285 7.73 -2.25 -11.31
C SER A 285 8.63 -1.48 -12.27
N TYR A 286 9.75 -0.95 -11.77
CA TYR A 286 10.71 -0.22 -12.59
C TYR A 286 12.10 -0.85 -12.52
N LEU A 287 12.70 -1.03 -13.69
CA LEU A 287 13.99 -1.69 -13.86
C LEU A 287 15.18 -0.72 -13.78
N THR A 288 14.96 0.56 -13.49
CA THR A 288 16.02 1.56 -13.30
C THR A 288 15.65 2.53 -12.18
N SER A 289 16.66 3.21 -11.61
CA SER A 289 16.45 4.18 -10.53
C SER A 289 15.66 5.43 -10.95
N HIS A 290 15.71 5.81 -12.22
CA HIS A 290 14.96 6.96 -12.75
C HIS A 290 13.47 6.69 -12.95
N ARG A 291 13.06 5.41 -12.98
CA ARG A 291 11.66 4.96 -13.11
C ARG A 291 10.94 5.53 -14.34
N ASP A 292 11.65 5.66 -15.46
CA ASP A 292 11.04 6.04 -16.73
C ASP A 292 10.01 4.98 -17.18
N VAL A 293 8.97 5.43 -17.88
CA VAL A 293 7.92 4.53 -18.43
C VAL A 293 8.52 3.46 -19.36
N THR A 294 9.61 3.76 -20.07
CA THR A 294 10.29 2.79 -20.94
C THR A 294 11.06 1.71 -20.19
N ALA A 295 11.32 1.93 -18.90
CA ALA A 295 11.96 1.00 -17.99
C ALA A 295 10.95 0.30 -17.06
N SER A 296 9.65 0.42 -17.33
CA SER A 296 8.63 -0.28 -16.55
C SER A 296 8.53 -1.76 -16.93
N THR A 297 8.08 -2.56 -15.98
CA THR A 297 7.67 -3.95 -16.15
C THR A 297 6.46 -4.23 -15.26
N GLU A 298 5.87 -5.40 -15.38
CA GLU A 298 4.66 -5.77 -14.65
C GLU A 298 4.98 -6.41 -13.30
N THR A 299 3.98 -6.46 -12.42
CA THR A 299 4.02 -7.32 -11.24
C THR A 299 2.86 -8.29 -11.25
N SER A 300 3.13 -9.55 -10.95
CA SER A 300 2.11 -10.59 -10.83
C SER A 300 1.92 -10.99 -9.38
N PHE A 301 0.68 -11.10 -8.91
CA PHE A 301 0.35 -11.59 -7.57
C PHE A 301 -0.32 -12.96 -7.65
N TYR A 302 -0.18 -13.75 -6.59
CA TYR A 302 -0.67 -15.13 -6.54
C TYR A 302 -1.77 -15.31 -5.50
N ASN A 303 -2.37 -16.50 -5.50
CA ASN A 303 -3.43 -16.85 -4.56
C ASN A 303 -3.00 -16.69 -3.10
N ILE A 304 -3.91 -16.18 -2.29
CA ILE A 304 -3.71 -16.03 -0.85
C ILE A 304 -3.64 -17.41 -0.19
N ILE A 305 -2.63 -17.62 0.65
CA ILE A 305 -2.42 -18.86 1.41
C ILE A 305 -2.71 -18.60 2.89
N ASN A 306 -3.56 -19.43 3.51
CA ASN A 306 -3.79 -19.36 4.96
C ASN A 306 -2.62 -19.99 5.71
N CYS A 307 -2.22 -19.37 6.82
CA CYS A 307 -1.17 -19.87 7.69
C CYS A 307 -1.67 -20.00 9.13
N SER A 308 -1.05 -20.87 9.90
CA SER A 308 -1.40 -21.07 11.31
C SER A 308 -0.57 -20.23 12.28
N ASN A 309 0.68 -19.93 11.90
CA ASN A 309 1.66 -19.34 12.81
C ASN A 309 2.32 -18.10 12.17
N ILE A 310 2.64 -17.13 13.01
CA ILE A 310 3.46 -15.97 12.65
C ILE A 310 4.93 -16.37 12.68
N THR A 311 5.75 -15.74 11.85
CA THR A 311 7.21 -15.93 11.89
C THR A 311 7.79 -15.34 13.17
N ASN A 312 8.47 -16.17 13.97
CA ASN A 312 8.99 -15.79 15.30
C ASN A 312 9.95 -14.60 15.27
N ASN A 313 10.66 -14.39 14.16
CA ASN A 313 11.60 -13.28 14.00
C ASN A 313 10.94 -12.05 13.34
N SER A 314 9.87 -11.53 13.95
CA SER A 314 9.21 -10.31 13.50
C SER A 314 8.54 -9.56 14.65
N ILE A 315 8.32 -8.26 14.46
CA ILE A 315 7.58 -7.45 15.45
C ILE A 315 6.14 -7.96 15.64
N LEU A 316 5.56 -8.61 14.62
CA LEU A 316 4.21 -9.17 14.72
C LEU A 316 4.16 -10.35 15.68
N TYR A 317 5.19 -11.21 15.73
CA TYR A 317 5.26 -12.28 16.73
C TYR A 317 5.46 -11.71 18.13
N ALA A 318 6.29 -10.67 18.27
CA ALA A 318 6.48 -9.97 19.54
C ALA A 318 5.19 -9.33 20.07
N PHE A 319 4.29 -8.90 19.19
CA PHE A 319 2.99 -8.33 19.55
C PHE A 319 1.91 -9.41 19.79
N TYR A 320 1.63 -10.24 18.78
CA TYR A 320 0.52 -11.20 18.82
C TYR A 320 0.84 -12.51 19.57
N GLY A 321 2.10 -12.95 19.54
CA GLY A 321 2.51 -14.28 19.99
C GLY A 321 1.75 -15.41 19.29
N ASP A 322 1.52 -16.49 20.02
CA ASP A 322 0.80 -17.69 19.55
C ASP A 322 -0.73 -17.56 19.75
N SER A 323 -1.31 -16.41 19.41
CA SER A 323 -2.76 -16.21 19.57
C SER A 323 -3.55 -17.03 18.54
N ASN A 324 -4.60 -17.71 18.99
CA ASN A 324 -5.44 -18.57 18.14
C ASN A 324 -6.48 -17.80 17.30
N ASN A 325 -6.73 -16.53 17.63
CA ASN A 325 -7.78 -15.73 17.01
C ASN A 325 -7.19 -14.69 16.04
N LEU A 326 -6.37 -15.17 15.10
CA LEU A 326 -5.70 -14.34 14.13
C LEU A 326 -6.05 -14.77 12.71
N LEU A 327 -6.25 -13.78 11.85
CA LEU A 327 -6.26 -13.95 10.41
C LEU A 327 -4.81 -13.82 9.91
N ILE A 328 -4.20 -14.95 9.53
CA ILE A 328 -2.82 -14.99 9.02
C ILE A 328 -2.86 -15.47 7.57
N ASN A 329 -2.48 -14.57 6.66
CA ASN A 329 -2.47 -14.83 5.23
C ASN A 329 -1.11 -14.51 4.62
N LYS A 330 -0.72 -15.27 3.61
CA LYS A 330 0.45 -14.99 2.78
C LYS A 330 0.03 -14.66 1.36
N ILE A 331 0.77 -13.75 0.75
CA ILE A 331 0.65 -13.43 -0.67
C ILE A 331 2.05 -13.32 -1.27
N ASN A 332 2.21 -13.89 -2.45
CA ASN A 332 3.42 -13.71 -3.24
C ASN A 332 3.18 -12.66 -4.32
N VAL A 333 4.17 -11.82 -4.56
CA VAL A 333 4.20 -10.86 -5.67
C VAL A 333 5.53 -10.98 -6.40
N THR A 334 5.52 -11.28 -7.69
CA THR A 334 6.71 -11.39 -8.53
C THR A 334 6.82 -10.20 -9.46
N ILE A 335 8.06 -9.89 -9.86
CA ILE A 335 8.41 -8.76 -10.69
C ILE A 335 8.89 -9.25 -12.04
N GLY A 336 8.31 -8.68 -13.10
CA GLY A 336 8.76 -8.86 -14.46
C GLY A 336 7.65 -9.19 -15.45
N SER A 337 7.99 -9.09 -16.73
CA SER A 337 7.14 -9.44 -17.86
C SER A 337 7.95 -10.12 -18.96
N SER A 338 7.28 -10.88 -19.83
CA SER A 338 7.94 -11.58 -20.93
C SER A 338 8.66 -10.58 -21.85
N GLY A 339 9.93 -10.84 -22.18
CA GLY A 339 10.73 -9.99 -23.06
C GLY A 339 11.36 -8.76 -22.39
N ASP A 340 11.22 -8.56 -21.08
CA ASP A 340 11.82 -7.42 -20.36
C ASP A 340 13.36 -7.52 -20.25
N GLY A 341 13.92 -8.72 -20.45
CA GLY A 341 15.34 -9.03 -20.36
C GLY A 341 15.80 -9.50 -18.98
N PHE A 342 14.86 -9.88 -18.11
CA PHE A 342 15.08 -10.37 -16.74
C PHE A 342 15.78 -9.34 -15.84
N TYR A 343 16.00 -9.70 -14.57
CA TYR A 343 16.70 -8.82 -13.64
C TYR A 343 18.12 -8.46 -14.11
N LYS A 344 18.80 -9.38 -14.80
CA LYS A 344 20.19 -9.24 -15.25
C LYS A 344 20.43 -8.07 -16.21
N LYS A 345 19.39 -7.59 -16.92
CA LYS A 345 19.52 -6.49 -17.88
C LYS A 345 19.99 -5.19 -17.22
N THR A 346 19.50 -4.90 -16.03
CA THR A 346 19.79 -3.65 -15.30
C THR A 346 20.33 -3.89 -13.89
N ASN A 347 20.14 -5.11 -13.36
CA ASN A 347 20.34 -5.46 -11.95
C ASN A 347 19.62 -4.49 -11.01
N TYR A 348 18.41 -4.11 -11.39
CA TYR A 348 17.60 -3.18 -10.62
C TYR A 348 16.11 -3.51 -10.80
N ALA A 349 15.36 -3.49 -9.71
CA ALA A 349 13.91 -3.68 -9.71
C ALA A 349 13.31 -2.97 -8.50
N THR A 350 12.08 -2.48 -8.65
CA THR A 350 11.35 -1.80 -7.56
C THR A 350 9.96 -2.36 -7.39
N TRP A 351 9.39 -2.23 -6.20
CA TRP A 351 7.96 -2.44 -6.00
C TRP A 351 7.46 -1.55 -4.87
N THR A 352 6.43 -0.76 -5.17
CA THR A 352 5.88 0.22 -4.25
C THR A 352 4.46 -0.17 -3.89
N PHE A 353 4.13 -0.17 -2.60
CA PHE A 353 2.79 -0.49 -2.11
C PHE A 353 2.47 0.28 -0.82
N LEU A 354 1.19 0.41 -0.52
CA LEU A 354 0.66 1.06 0.67
C LEU A 354 0.17 0.03 1.67
N VAL A 355 0.33 0.33 2.96
CA VAL A 355 -0.24 -0.40 4.10
C VAL A 355 -1.06 0.61 4.91
N GLY A 356 -2.35 0.35 5.15
CA GLY A 356 -3.18 1.35 5.83
C GLY A 356 -4.40 0.81 6.57
N TYR A 357 -5.10 1.74 7.22
CA TYR A 357 -6.33 1.51 7.96
C TYR A 357 -7.52 2.24 7.32
N GLY A 358 -8.67 1.59 7.28
CA GLY A 358 -9.90 2.11 6.72
C GLY A 358 -10.04 1.78 5.24
N ASN A 359 -10.70 2.68 4.50
CA ASN A 359 -10.84 2.50 3.06
C ASN A 359 -9.56 2.98 2.35
N PRO A 360 -8.99 2.18 1.43
CA PRO A 360 -7.92 2.67 0.58
C PRO A 360 -8.36 3.92 -0.16
N PRO A 361 -7.48 4.93 -0.29
CA PRO A 361 -7.81 6.13 -1.04
C PRO A 361 -8.13 5.73 -2.49
N GLY A 362 -9.24 6.27 -3.00
CA GLY A 362 -9.68 6.06 -4.37
C GLY A 362 -9.15 7.17 -5.26
N GLU A 363 -8.64 6.80 -6.43
CA GLU A 363 -8.29 7.76 -7.47
C GLU A 363 -9.53 8.54 -7.92
N GLN A 364 -9.36 9.83 -8.14
CA GLN A 364 -10.36 10.68 -8.76
C GLN A 364 -9.94 10.99 -10.19
N PHE A 365 -10.92 11.28 -11.05
CA PHE A 365 -10.59 11.76 -12.39
C PHE A 365 -9.86 13.09 -12.31
N SER A 366 -8.77 13.19 -13.06
CA SER A 366 -8.07 14.43 -13.31
C SER A 366 -9.01 15.50 -13.82
N TYR A 367 -8.76 16.74 -13.42
CA TYR A 367 -9.44 17.90 -13.98
C TYR A 367 -9.29 17.97 -15.50
N LEU A 368 -8.17 17.48 -16.05
CA LEU A 368 -7.95 17.39 -17.49
C LEU A 368 -8.94 16.42 -18.14
N VAL A 369 -9.08 15.20 -17.61
CA VAL A 369 -10.01 14.19 -18.13
C VAL A 369 -11.45 14.68 -18.03
N ILE A 370 -11.82 15.26 -16.89
CA ILE A 370 -13.14 15.86 -16.68
C ILE A 370 -13.39 16.96 -17.72
N LEU A 371 -12.41 17.81 -18.01
CA LEU A 371 -12.51 18.87 -19.01
C LEU A 371 -12.73 18.30 -20.42
N ILE A 372 -11.94 17.30 -20.83
CA ILE A 372 -12.06 16.65 -22.15
C ILE A 372 -13.44 16.02 -22.31
N ILE A 373 -13.91 15.27 -21.30
CA ILE A 373 -15.25 14.64 -21.33
C ILE A 373 -16.35 15.71 -21.39
N SER A 374 -16.18 16.79 -20.61
CA SER A 374 -17.15 17.90 -20.57
C SER A 374 -17.27 18.61 -21.93
N ILE A 375 -16.15 18.87 -22.61
CA ILE A 375 -16.15 19.52 -23.93
C ILE A 375 -16.60 18.52 -25.02
N GLY A 376 -16.08 17.30 -25.00
CA GLY A 376 -16.30 16.29 -26.04
C GLY A 376 -17.71 15.69 -26.04
N VAL A 377 -18.32 15.50 -24.87
CA VAL A 377 -19.63 14.86 -24.73
C VAL A 377 -20.66 15.83 -24.14
N GLY A 378 -20.27 16.60 -23.12
CA GLY A 378 -21.18 17.51 -22.43
C GLY A 378 -21.73 18.60 -23.34
N LEU A 379 -20.88 19.25 -24.13
CA LEU A 379 -21.30 20.33 -25.03
C LEU A 379 -22.22 19.84 -26.17
N PRO A 380 -21.91 18.75 -26.90
CA PRO A 380 -22.84 18.20 -27.90
C PRO A 380 -24.20 17.80 -27.33
N LEU A 381 -24.25 17.12 -26.18
CA LEU A 381 -25.51 16.73 -25.54
C LEU A 381 -26.35 17.94 -25.12
N LEU A 382 -25.70 19.01 -24.64
CA LEU A 382 -26.37 20.25 -24.28
C LEU A 382 -26.98 20.94 -25.51
N ILE A 383 -26.24 21.01 -26.62
CA ILE A 383 -26.74 21.56 -27.89
C ILE A 383 -27.93 20.73 -28.39
N MET A 384 -27.83 19.40 -28.39
CA MET A 384 -28.91 18.50 -28.80
C MET A 384 -30.16 18.66 -27.94
N SER A 385 -29.97 18.81 -26.63
CA SER A 385 -31.07 18.99 -25.68
C SER A 385 -31.77 20.35 -25.87
N ILE A 386 -31.02 21.44 -26.07
CA ILE A 386 -31.58 22.76 -26.38
C ILE A 386 -32.34 22.73 -27.70
N ALA A 387 -31.77 22.11 -28.74
CA ALA A 387 -32.44 21.95 -30.03
C ALA A 387 -33.71 21.12 -29.91
N GLY A 388 -33.69 20.02 -29.15
CA GLY A 388 -34.83 19.17 -28.88
C GLY A 388 -35.95 19.92 -28.14
N ILE A 389 -35.62 20.62 -27.06
CA ILE A 389 -36.57 21.45 -26.30
C ILE A 389 -37.16 22.55 -27.20
N TYR A 390 -36.33 23.22 -28.00
CA TYR A 390 -36.78 24.25 -28.93
C TYR A 390 -37.80 23.69 -29.94
N ILE A 391 -37.53 22.52 -30.52
CA ILE A 391 -38.45 21.86 -31.44
C ILE A 391 -39.75 21.46 -30.72
N CYS A 392 -39.67 20.91 -29.50
CA CYS A 392 -40.84 20.55 -28.71
C CYS A 392 -41.72 21.77 -28.38
N ILE A 393 -41.12 22.89 -27.97
CA ILE A 393 -41.85 24.14 -27.70
C ILE A 393 -42.53 24.65 -28.98
N ARG A 394 -41.84 24.60 -30.11
CA ARG A 394 -42.41 25.06 -31.39
C ARG A 394 -43.54 24.16 -31.90
N ARG A 395 -43.53 22.87 -31.54
CA ARG A 395 -44.57 21.90 -31.91
C ARG A 395 -45.72 21.79 -30.91
N LEU A 396 -45.68 22.50 -29.77
CA LEU A 396 -46.86 22.64 -28.92
C LEU A 396 -47.94 23.40 -29.71
N PRO A 397 -49.12 22.80 -29.95
CA PRO A 397 -50.19 23.47 -30.66
C PRO A 397 -50.57 24.74 -29.87
N ARG A 398 -50.57 25.89 -30.55
CA ARG A 398 -51.22 27.10 -30.02
C ARG A 398 -52.66 26.71 -29.72
N ARG A 399 -53.00 26.53 -28.45
CA ARG A 399 -54.40 26.52 -28.01
C ARG A 399 -54.88 27.95 -28.26
N GLU A 400 -55.45 28.19 -29.43
CA GLU A 400 -56.25 29.38 -29.66
C GLU A 400 -57.30 29.44 -28.56
N SER A 401 -57.26 30.53 -27.79
CA SER A 401 -58.31 30.93 -26.87
C SER A 401 -59.54 31.33 -27.69
N SER A 402 -60.28 30.33 -28.15
CA SER A 402 -61.66 30.46 -28.63
C SER A 402 -62.59 29.84 -27.59
N ARG A 403 -62.97 30.65 -26.60
CA ARG A 403 -64.19 30.47 -25.81
C ARG A 403 -64.87 31.84 -25.69
N LEU A 404 -65.95 32.05 -26.44
CA LEU A 404 -67.35 31.89 -26.02
C LEU A 404 -67.96 33.26 -25.70
N VAL A 405 -68.73 33.82 -26.63
CA VAL A 405 -70.05 34.42 -26.32
C VAL A 405 -70.96 34.16 -27.53
N GLU A 406 -71.65 33.02 -27.51
CA GLU A 406 -73.03 32.95 -27.97
C GLU A 406 -73.89 33.02 -26.70
N SER A 407 -74.68 34.09 -26.60
CA SER A 407 -76.00 34.13 -25.95
C SER A 407 -76.83 35.17 -26.68
#